data_AF-A0A430M7M1-F1
#
_entry.id   AF-A0A430M7M1-F1
#
_cell.length_a   1.000
_cell.length_b   1.000
_cell.length_c   1.000
_cell.angle_alpha   90.00
_cell.angle_beta   90.00
_cell.angle_gamma   90.00
#
_symmetry.space_group_name_H-M   'P 1'
#
loop_
_entity.id
_entity.type
_entity.pdbx_description
1 polymer ?
#
loop_
_entity_poly.entity_id
_entity_poly.type
_entity_poly.pdbx_seq_one_letter_code
_entity_poly.pdbx_strand_id
1 'polypeptide(L)'
;MLKPQVFDLECVYNAFRRFYSTAPSRCLTLDYGGAQQFMGNQWKVVRGEEHYVVSPLRDRALRRWYDYLEAEPPQVNGRVIRLLPSSRDDPFVKLPPELVLLIMESMPMVDFCQWRGASRRTALLQLKNDLWRKRIIREMPWMFDVPSIKISGSPVNWERAYKLFHRASFSRGEYRHPAIFNRKRIWTTCSPLVEAYHEEKAIQDTEREAIPETMIGAVVDTEPKPTYRTCQVALFLHKFDDLDHVHPKIVIEWTRNLEFKAIKAGNCGFVCKESMGLDLEHQVFFPESGWLAGVSIRIFHDQPDDDEEEDLFPEQTIITGIYFPFSQPPVGGHADFGDPDGHATHRLAPRSGYFIVGLKVYDDEGGRITGIELIQQPLAKLRGPTRRAMVDMVSAGIWSAENTKEKYWIGDDEEW
;
A
#
# COMPACT_ATOMS: atom_id res chain seq x y z
N MET A 1 8.01 -17.48 -10.68
CA MET A 1 8.52 -16.67 -9.55
C MET A 1 7.38 -15.74 -9.15
N LEU A 2 6.84 -15.86 -7.93
CA LEU A 2 5.88 -14.87 -7.43
C LEU A 2 6.61 -13.53 -7.40
N LYS A 3 6.09 -12.50 -8.08
CA LYS A 3 6.65 -11.15 -7.98
C LYS A 3 6.53 -10.73 -6.51
N PRO A 4 7.61 -10.25 -5.86
CA PRO A 4 7.51 -9.74 -4.51
C PRO A 4 6.47 -8.62 -4.51
N GLN A 5 5.48 -8.74 -3.62
CA GLN A 5 4.51 -7.68 -3.41
C GLN A 5 5.27 -6.47 -2.86
N VAL A 6 5.01 -5.29 -3.41
CA VAL A 6 5.56 -4.05 -2.86
C VAL A 6 4.86 -3.83 -1.52
N PHE A 7 5.64 -3.84 -0.44
CA PHE A 7 5.14 -3.54 0.89
C PHE A 7 5.01 -2.04 1.06
N ASP A 8 3.95 -1.62 1.75
CA ASP A 8 3.85 -0.26 2.29
C ASP A 8 4.89 -0.11 3.41
N LEU A 9 5.88 0.76 3.20
CA LEU A 9 7.01 0.94 4.11
C LEU A 9 6.59 1.58 5.44
N GLU A 10 5.53 2.37 5.46
CA GLU A 10 4.99 2.98 6.68
C GLU A 10 4.34 1.92 7.56
N CYS A 11 3.48 1.07 6.98
CA CYS A 11 2.92 -0.08 7.70
C CYS A 11 4.01 -1.02 8.20
N VAL A 12 5.09 -1.24 7.43
CA VAL A 12 6.24 -2.04 7.89
C VAL A 12 6.92 -1.38 9.09
N TYR A 13 7.18 -0.08 9.03
CA TYR A 13 7.78 0.66 10.12
C TYR A 13 6.94 0.60 11.40
N ASN A 14 5.63 0.85 11.30
CA ASN A 14 4.71 0.79 12.43
C ASN A 14 4.61 -0.62 13.01
N ALA A 15 4.53 -1.65 12.16
CA ALA A 15 4.55 -3.03 12.59
C ALA A 15 5.83 -3.36 13.38
N PHE A 16 7.00 -2.91 12.92
CA PHE A 16 8.28 -3.15 13.61
C PHE A 16 8.36 -2.38 14.94
N ARG A 17 7.82 -1.16 14.97
CA ARG A 17 7.78 -0.31 16.17
C ARG A 17 7.01 -0.97 17.32
N ARG A 18 5.97 -1.76 17.04
CA ARG A 18 5.24 -2.53 18.06
C ARG A 18 6.11 -3.53 18.82
N PHE A 19 7.17 -4.04 18.20
CA PHE A 19 8.10 -4.99 18.82
C PHE A 19 9.39 -4.33 19.32
N TYR A 20 9.51 -3.01 19.20
CA TYR A 20 10.67 -2.28 19.70
C TYR A 20 10.66 -2.19 21.24
N SER A 21 11.79 -2.47 21.88
CA SER A 21 11.96 -2.30 23.33
C SER A 21 12.57 -0.94 23.64
N THR A 22 12.13 -0.29 24.72
CA THR A 22 12.67 0.99 25.21
C THR A 22 14.05 0.85 25.89
N ALA A 23 14.47 -0.37 26.22
CA ALA A 23 15.84 -0.64 26.65
C ALA A 23 16.80 -0.63 25.45
N PRO A 24 18.12 -0.41 25.62
CA PRO A 24 19.10 -0.49 24.54
C PRO A 24 19.25 -1.93 24.02
N SER A 25 18.25 -2.39 23.27
CA SER A 25 18.23 -3.67 22.60
C SER A 25 18.69 -3.47 21.16
N ARG A 26 19.61 -4.32 20.70
CA ARG A 26 20.06 -4.36 19.30
C ARG A 26 19.10 -5.13 18.38
N CYS A 27 17.98 -5.62 18.90
CA CYS A 27 17.03 -6.47 18.20
C CYS A 27 15.59 -6.22 18.65
N LEU A 28 14.63 -6.58 17.80
CA LEU A 28 13.20 -6.55 18.12
C LEU A 28 12.86 -7.59 19.18
N THR A 29 11.82 -7.32 19.97
CA THR A 29 11.30 -8.21 21.02
C THR A 29 10.48 -9.34 20.40
N LEU A 30 11.18 -10.24 19.71
CA LEU A 30 10.61 -11.41 19.02
C LEU A 30 11.17 -12.71 19.59
N ASP A 31 10.44 -13.80 19.41
CA ASP A 31 10.99 -15.12 19.59
C ASP A 31 11.80 -15.56 18.35
N TYR A 32 13.13 -15.46 18.45
CA TYR A 32 14.07 -15.91 17.43
C TYR A 32 14.30 -17.43 17.43
N GLY A 33 13.46 -18.20 18.12
CA GLY A 33 13.44 -19.66 18.09
C GLY A 33 14.75 -20.27 18.59
N GLY A 34 15.27 -19.74 19.70
CA GLY A 34 16.52 -20.16 20.33
C GLY A 34 17.77 -19.45 19.83
N ALA A 35 17.70 -18.61 18.78
CA ALA A 35 18.86 -17.86 18.31
C ALA A 35 19.34 -16.81 19.34
N GLN A 36 18.49 -16.44 20.29
CA GLN A 36 18.77 -15.49 21.36
C GLN A 36 20.00 -15.90 22.19
N GLN A 37 20.22 -17.20 22.38
CA GLN A 37 21.37 -17.71 23.13
C GLN A 37 22.73 -17.47 22.44
N PHE A 38 22.70 -17.07 21.16
CA PHE A 38 23.88 -16.76 20.36
C PHE A 38 23.98 -15.27 20.02
N MET A 39 23.13 -14.42 20.61
CA MET A 39 23.20 -12.97 20.44
C MET A 39 24.41 -12.42 21.19
N GLY A 40 25.52 -12.27 20.46
CA GLY A 40 26.77 -11.70 20.95
C GLY A 40 27.61 -11.19 19.77
N ASN A 41 28.80 -10.69 20.06
CA ASN A 41 29.68 -10.13 19.03
C ASN A 41 30.34 -11.20 18.14
N GLN A 42 30.32 -12.48 18.56
CA GLN A 42 30.97 -13.59 17.84
C GLN A 42 30.14 -14.87 17.92
N TRP A 43 30.02 -15.58 16.81
CA TRP A 43 29.45 -16.92 16.76
C TRP A 43 30.46 -17.96 17.25
N LYS A 44 30.05 -18.85 18.15
CA LYS A 44 30.82 -20.03 18.53
C LYS A 44 30.21 -21.26 17.85
N VAL A 45 31.05 -22.06 17.20
CA VAL A 45 30.59 -23.29 16.54
C VAL A 45 30.15 -24.29 17.61
N VAL A 46 28.85 -24.58 17.65
CA VAL A 46 28.26 -25.61 18.52
C VAL A 46 27.72 -26.72 17.63
N ARG A 47 28.18 -27.95 17.88
CA ARG A 47 27.74 -29.13 17.13
C ARG A 47 26.23 -29.33 17.30
N GLY A 48 25.52 -29.47 16.19
CA GLY A 48 24.07 -29.62 16.17
C GLY A 48 23.28 -28.32 16.09
N GLU A 49 23.95 -27.16 16.10
CA GLU A 49 23.33 -25.83 16.02
C GLU A 49 23.66 -25.12 14.68
N GLU A 50 24.10 -25.88 13.68
CA GLU A 50 24.56 -25.34 12.39
C GLU A 50 23.43 -24.67 11.59
N HIS A 51 22.16 -24.98 11.89
CA HIS A 51 21.01 -24.36 11.22
C HIS A 51 20.92 -22.85 11.44
N TYR A 52 21.52 -22.28 12.50
CA TYR A 52 21.54 -20.82 12.69
C TYR A 52 22.40 -20.09 11.64
N VAL A 53 23.41 -20.76 11.07
CA VAL A 53 24.35 -20.17 10.11
C VAL A 53 24.13 -20.62 8.67
N VAL A 54 23.34 -21.68 8.45
CA VAL A 54 23.01 -22.16 7.11
C VAL A 54 22.01 -21.22 6.43
N SER A 55 22.36 -20.74 5.23
CA SER A 55 21.43 -19.93 4.44
C SER A 55 20.21 -20.76 4.02
N PRO A 56 18.98 -20.34 4.38
CA PRO A 56 17.76 -21.05 3.98
C PRO A 56 17.55 -21.04 2.46
N LEU A 57 18.15 -20.11 1.71
CA LEU A 57 17.89 -19.91 0.27
C LEU A 57 19.02 -20.43 -0.63
N ARG A 58 20.25 -20.43 -0.13
CA ARG A 58 21.46 -20.70 -0.92
C ARG A 58 22.10 -22.05 -0.62
N ASP A 59 21.48 -22.85 0.23
CA ASP A 59 22.03 -24.15 0.59
C ASP A 59 22.02 -25.12 -0.60
N ARG A 60 23.21 -25.65 -0.91
CA ARG A 60 23.39 -26.56 -2.06
C ARG A 60 22.83 -27.96 -1.77
N ALA A 61 22.87 -28.41 -0.52
CA ALA A 61 22.33 -29.71 -0.14
C ALA A 61 20.81 -29.74 -0.32
N LEU A 62 20.13 -28.66 0.07
CA LEU A 62 18.69 -28.48 -0.13
C LEU A 62 18.30 -28.52 -1.61
N ARG A 63 19.08 -27.88 -2.50
CA ARG A 63 18.83 -27.93 -3.94
C ARG A 63 18.93 -29.34 -4.51
N ARG A 64 20.02 -30.06 -4.19
CA ARG A 64 20.19 -31.47 -4.60
C ARG A 64 19.08 -32.37 -4.06
N TRP A 65 18.57 -32.03 -2.89
CA TRP A 65 17.50 -32.76 -2.26
C TRP A 65 16.15 -32.56 -2.97
N TYR A 66 15.91 -31.38 -3.55
CA TYR A 66 14.79 -31.19 -4.47
C TYR A 66 14.95 -32.01 -5.74
N ASP A 67 16.15 -32.09 -6.33
CA ASP A 67 16.39 -32.90 -7.53
C ASP A 67 16.06 -34.39 -7.29
N TYR A 68 16.35 -34.91 -6.08
CA TYR A 68 15.98 -36.28 -5.69
C TYR A 68 14.47 -36.51 -5.64
N LEU A 69 13.68 -35.51 -5.24
CA LEU A 69 12.22 -35.62 -5.21
C LEU A 69 11.61 -35.70 -6.62
N GLU A 70 12.28 -35.10 -7.62
CA GLU A 70 11.85 -35.14 -9.02
C GLU A 70 12.10 -36.49 -9.71
N ALA A 71 13.06 -37.27 -9.21
CA ALA A 71 13.50 -38.53 -9.82
C ALA A 71 12.59 -39.73 -9.51
N GLU A 72 11.63 -39.61 -8.59
CA GLU A 72 10.83 -40.74 -8.12
C GLU A 72 9.32 -40.61 -8.43
N PRO A 73 8.80 -41.36 -9.41
CA PRO A 73 7.37 -41.36 -9.72
C PRO A 73 6.52 -41.88 -8.55
N PRO A 74 5.28 -41.37 -8.39
CA PRO A 74 4.35 -41.94 -7.43
C PRO A 74 4.07 -43.40 -7.79
N GLN A 75 4.26 -44.30 -6.83
CA GLN A 75 3.95 -45.71 -7.05
C GLN A 75 2.44 -45.89 -7.15
N VAL A 76 1.96 -46.34 -8.31
CA VAL A 76 0.56 -46.75 -8.52
C VAL A 76 0.38 -48.12 -7.86
N ASN A 77 0.31 -48.14 -6.53
CA ASN A 77 0.01 -49.37 -5.81
C ASN A 77 -1.48 -49.71 -5.99
N GLY A 78 -1.78 -50.43 -7.06
CA GLY A 78 -3.07 -51.09 -7.32
C GLY A 78 -3.36 -52.25 -6.36
N ARG A 79 -3.02 -52.13 -5.07
CA ARG A 79 -3.48 -53.09 -4.07
C ARG A 79 -4.98 -52.89 -3.89
N VAL A 80 -5.76 -53.73 -4.56
CA VAL A 80 -7.16 -53.97 -4.24
C VAL A 80 -7.20 -54.55 -2.83
N ILE A 81 -7.32 -53.66 -1.84
CA ILE A 81 -7.57 -54.08 -0.47
C ILE A 81 -8.97 -54.68 -0.48
N ARG A 82 -9.07 -56.01 -0.32
CA ARG A 82 -10.36 -56.70 -0.17
C ARG A 82 -11.13 -55.99 0.95
N LEU A 83 -12.23 -55.32 0.59
CA LEU A 83 -13.15 -54.72 1.56
C LEU A 83 -13.77 -55.86 2.37
N LEU A 84 -13.25 -56.12 3.57
CA LEU A 84 -14.10 -56.73 4.59
C LEU A 84 -15.16 -55.69 4.99
N PRO A 85 -16.38 -56.13 5.33
CA PRO A 85 -17.46 -55.22 5.67
C PRO A 85 -17.02 -54.29 6.80
N SER A 86 -17.16 -52.99 6.55
CA SER A 86 -17.01 -51.97 7.59
C SER A 86 -18.02 -52.23 8.70
N SER A 87 -17.65 -51.96 9.95
CA SER A 87 -18.62 -51.93 11.05
C SER A 87 -19.77 -51.00 10.66
N ARG A 88 -21.02 -51.42 10.89
CA ARG A 88 -22.22 -50.61 10.65
C ARG A 88 -22.24 -49.33 11.49
N ASP A 89 -21.39 -49.25 12.52
CA ASP A 89 -21.32 -48.15 13.47
C ASP A 89 -20.30 -47.06 13.08
N ASP A 90 -19.57 -47.22 11.97
CA ASP A 90 -18.64 -46.18 11.50
C ASP A 90 -19.44 -45.03 10.83
N PRO A 91 -19.43 -43.81 11.42
CA PRO A 91 -20.23 -42.69 10.92
C PRO A 91 -19.82 -42.24 9.51
N PHE A 92 -18.57 -42.50 9.10
CA PHE A 92 -18.06 -42.09 7.79
C PHE A 92 -18.48 -43.05 6.66
N VAL A 93 -19.03 -44.23 6.98
CA VAL A 93 -19.57 -45.17 5.98
C VAL A 93 -20.79 -44.60 5.28
N LYS A 94 -21.58 -43.77 5.96
CA LYS A 94 -22.80 -43.13 5.42
C LYS A 94 -22.50 -41.92 4.55
N LEU A 95 -21.27 -41.39 4.59
CA LEU A 95 -20.89 -40.20 3.84
C LEU A 95 -20.33 -40.59 2.45
N PRO A 96 -20.70 -39.84 1.39
CA PRO A 96 -20.03 -39.91 0.11
C PRO A 96 -18.51 -39.71 0.24
N PRO A 97 -17.67 -40.44 -0.52
CA PRO A 97 -16.21 -40.30 -0.48
C PRO A 97 -15.72 -38.85 -0.65
N GLU A 98 -16.43 -38.05 -1.43
CA GLU A 98 -16.12 -36.65 -1.72
C GLU A 98 -16.23 -35.79 -0.47
N LEU A 99 -17.30 -35.98 0.33
CA LEU A 99 -17.47 -35.27 1.60
C LEU A 99 -16.41 -35.69 2.62
N VAL A 100 -16.07 -36.99 2.65
CA VAL A 100 -14.99 -37.50 3.50
C VAL A 100 -13.63 -36.89 3.12
N LEU A 101 -13.38 -36.69 1.81
CA LEU A 101 -12.18 -36.00 1.32
C LEU A 101 -12.19 -34.50 1.65
N LEU A 102 -13.33 -33.82 1.63
CA LEU A 102 -13.44 -32.40 2.01
C LEU A 102 -13.17 -32.20 3.51
N ILE A 103 -13.78 -33.02 4.37
CA ILE A 103 -13.51 -33.03 5.81
C ILE A 103 -12.01 -33.27 6.06
N MET A 104 -11.43 -34.22 5.33
CA MET A 104 -10.01 -34.48 5.38
C MET A 104 -9.18 -33.26 4.99
N GLU A 105 -9.52 -32.62 3.87
CA GLU A 105 -8.81 -31.42 3.40
C GLU A 105 -8.82 -30.35 4.50
N SER A 106 -9.90 -30.08 5.23
CA SER A 106 -9.93 -29.02 6.25
C SER A 106 -9.09 -29.29 7.52
N MET A 107 -8.61 -30.51 7.77
CA MET A 107 -7.93 -30.86 9.02
C MET A 107 -6.40 -30.67 8.98
N PRO A 108 -5.77 -30.21 10.08
CA PRO A 108 -4.33 -30.31 10.31
C PRO A 108 -3.83 -31.76 10.30
N MET A 109 -2.52 -31.96 10.04
CA MET A 109 -1.93 -33.31 9.96
C MET A 109 -2.06 -34.13 11.24
N VAL A 110 -1.97 -33.49 12.41
CA VAL A 110 -2.10 -34.17 13.72
C VAL A 110 -3.48 -34.84 13.84
N ASP A 111 -4.53 -34.06 13.59
CA ASP A 111 -5.92 -34.55 13.65
C ASP A 111 -6.20 -35.54 12.52
N PHE A 112 -5.66 -35.30 11.33
CA PHE A 112 -5.76 -36.23 10.21
C PHE A 112 -5.21 -37.63 10.57
N CYS A 113 -4.07 -37.72 11.26
CA CYS A 113 -3.50 -39.00 11.66
C CYS A 113 -4.38 -39.73 12.67
N GLN A 114 -4.93 -39.01 13.66
CA GLN A 114 -5.85 -39.57 14.64
C GLN A 114 -7.16 -40.03 13.98
N TRP A 115 -7.72 -39.20 13.12
CA TRP A 115 -8.93 -39.48 12.35
C TRP A 115 -8.78 -40.70 11.44
N ARG A 116 -7.62 -40.87 10.79
CA ARG A 116 -7.26 -42.07 10.02
C ARG A 116 -7.11 -43.31 10.89
N GLY A 117 -6.70 -43.16 12.15
CA GLY A 117 -6.63 -44.26 13.12
C GLY A 117 -7.99 -44.64 13.72
N ALA A 118 -8.91 -43.69 13.82
CA ALA A 118 -10.21 -43.85 14.48
C ALA A 118 -11.27 -44.54 13.62
N SER A 119 -11.17 -44.48 12.29
CA SER A 119 -12.15 -45.10 11.38
C SER A 119 -11.46 -45.95 10.31
N ARG A 120 -12.03 -47.14 10.06
CA ARG A 120 -11.54 -48.02 9.00
C ARG A 120 -11.84 -47.44 7.62
N ARG A 121 -13.02 -46.82 7.45
CA ARG A 121 -13.42 -46.17 6.20
C ARG A 121 -12.46 -45.05 5.83
N THR A 122 -12.05 -44.25 6.82
CA THR A 122 -11.10 -43.17 6.64
C THR A 122 -9.70 -43.74 6.42
N ALA A 123 -9.26 -44.77 7.16
CA ALA A 123 -7.96 -45.44 7.01
C ALA A 123 -7.71 -46.04 5.61
N LEU A 124 -8.75 -46.49 4.92
CA LEU A 124 -8.66 -47.11 3.60
C LEU A 124 -8.85 -46.13 2.44
N LEU A 125 -9.20 -44.88 2.73
CA LEU A 125 -9.40 -43.86 1.70
C LEU A 125 -8.10 -43.62 0.93
N GLN A 126 -8.11 -43.81 -0.38
CA GLN A 126 -6.97 -43.48 -1.24
C GLN A 126 -6.89 -41.97 -1.43
N LEU A 127 -5.71 -41.41 -1.20
CA LEU A 127 -5.47 -39.98 -1.38
C LEU A 127 -4.79 -39.74 -2.71
N LYS A 128 -5.34 -38.82 -3.50
CA LYS A 128 -4.70 -38.37 -4.73
C LYS A 128 -3.39 -37.65 -4.37
N ASN A 129 -2.36 -37.86 -5.19
CA ASN A 129 -1.05 -37.26 -4.99
C ASN A 129 -1.11 -35.72 -4.84
N ASP A 130 -1.99 -35.06 -5.60
CA ASP A 130 -2.17 -33.60 -5.53
C ASP A 130 -2.70 -33.09 -4.19
N LEU A 131 -3.39 -33.94 -3.40
CA LEU A 131 -3.85 -33.55 -2.06
C LEU A 131 -2.66 -33.30 -1.13
N TRP A 132 -1.59 -34.09 -1.28
CA TRP A 132 -0.37 -33.89 -0.51
C TRP A 132 0.33 -32.59 -0.91
N ARG A 133 0.31 -32.23 -2.21
CA ARG A 133 0.83 -30.93 -2.68
C ARG A 133 0.07 -29.77 -2.04
N LYS A 134 -1.27 -29.81 -2.06
CA LYS A 134 -2.11 -28.79 -1.40
C LYS A 134 -1.78 -28.67 0.09
N ARG A 135 -1.58 -29.80 0.78
CA ARG A 135 -1.18 -29.81 2.19
C ARG A 135 0.18 -29.17 2.43
N ILE A 136 1.19 -29.42 1.58
CA ILE A 136 2.50 -28.75 1.72
C ILE A 136 2.33 -27.23 1.64
N ILE A 137 1.58 -26.74 0.64
CA ILE A 137 1.36 -25.30 0.45
C ILE A 137 0.68 -24.68 1.67
N ARG A 138 -0.34 -25.35 2.22
CA ARG A 138 -1.08 -24.85 3.37
C ARG A 138 -0.33 -24.96 4.69
N GLU A 139 0.22 -26.14 4.99
CA GLU A 139 0.73 -26.48 6.33
C GLU A 139 2.22 -26.21 6.49
N MET A 140 2.94 -26.04 5.37
CA MET A 140 4.38 -25.74 5.37
C MET A 140 4.68 -24.50 4.52
N PRO A 141 4.08 -23.34 4.81
CA PRO A 141 4.24 -22.14 3.99
C PRO A 141 5.69 -21.63 3.93
N TRP A 142 6.55 -22.03 4.88
CA TRP A 142 8.00 -21.83 4.82
C TRP A 142 8.69 -22.58 3.67
N MET A 143 7.98 -23.46 2.97
CA MET A 143 8.39 -24.11 1.72
C MET A 143 7.84 -23.35 0.49
N PHE A 144 7.86 -22.02 0.55
CA PHE A 144 7.29 -21.10 -0.44
C PHE A 144 7.85 -21.25 -1.86
N ASP A 145 9.00 -21.90 -2.02
CA ASP A 145 9.63 -22.16 -3.32
C ASP A 145 9.07 -23.42 -4.00
N VAL A 146 8.49 -24.36 -3.25
CA VAL A 146 7.92 -25.62 -3.78
C VAL A 146 6.89 -25.42 -4.90
N PRO A 147 6.00 -24.41 -4.87
CA PRO A 147 5.10 -24.12 -5.99
C PRO A 147 5.81 -23.67 -7.28
N SER A 148 7.04 -23.14 -7.16
CA SER A 148 7.80 -22.49 -8.23
C SER A 148 8.92 -23.32 -8.83
N ILE A 149 9.30 -24.42 -8.17
CA ILE A 149 10.18 -25.44 -8.76
C ILE A 149 9.45 -25.96 -10.02
N LYS A 150 10.19 -26.30 -11.08
CA LYS A 150 9.68 -26.87 -12.35
C LYS A 150 9.01 -28.26 -12.18
N ILE A 151 8.33 -28.48 -11.07
CA ILE A 151 7.56 -29.68 -10.72
C ILE A 151 6.24 -29.74 -11.49
N SER A 152 5.90 -28.72 -12.28
CA SER A 152 4.69 -28.75 -13.12
C SER A 152 4.77 -29.70 -14.32
N GLY A 153 5.79 -30.57 -14.40
CA GLY A 153 5.92 -31.58 -15.46
C GLY A 153 6.64 -32.88 -15.06
N SER A 154 7.22 -32.98 -13.85
CA SER A 154 7.87 -34.19 -13.35
C SER A 154 6.92 -34.98 -12.43
N PRO A 155 6.96 -36.32 -12.44
CA PRO A 155 6.09 -37.14 -11.60
C PRO A 155 6.58 -37.13 -10.15
N VAL A 156 6.43 -36.02 -9.42
CA VAL A 156 6.85 -35.97 -8.01
C VAL A 156 5.87 -36.75 -7.12
N ASN A 157 6.38 -37.62 -6.26
CA ASN A 157 5.60 -38.23 -5.18
C ASN A 157 5.42 -37.25 -4.01
N TRP A 158 4.31 -36.51 -4.02
CA TRP A 158 4.02 -35.48 -3.03
C TRP A 158 3.75 -36.02 -1.63
N GLU A 159 3.24 -37.24 -1.51
CA GLU A 159 3.09 -37.90 -0.20
C GLU A 159 4.45 -38.09 0.47
N ARG A 160 5.42 -38.61 -0.30
CA ARG A 160 6.79 -38.78 0.18
C ARG A 160 7.43 -37.44 0.49
N ALA A 161 7.28 -36.45 -0.40
CA ALA A 161 7.78 -35.10 -0.19
C ALA A 161 7.24 -34.49 1.11
N TYR A 162 5.93 -34.58 1.35
CA TYR A 162 5.31 -34.09 2.58
C TYR A 162 5.94 -34.75 3.82
N LYS A 163 6.01 -36.09 3.86
CA LYS A 163 6.58 -36.82 5.00
C LYS A 163 8.04 -36.45 5.25
N LEU A 164 8.78 -36.27 4.18
CA LEU A 164 10.19 -35.93 4.21
C LEU A 164 10.42 -34.50 4.71
N PHE A 165 9.68 -33.52 4.20
CA PHE A 165 9.71 -32.12 4.68
C PHE A 165 9.30 -32.02 6.14
N HIS A 166 8.23 -32.73 6.53
CA HIS A 166 7.78 -32.79 7.90
C HIS A 166 8.92 -33.27 8.82
N ARG A 167 9.53 -34.43 8.53
CA ARG A 167 10.66 -34.99 9.30
C ARG A 167 11.88 -34.07 9.33
N ALA A 168 12.24 -33.48 8.20
CA ALA A 168 13.39 -32.58 8.10
C ALA A 168 13.22 -31.28 8.88
N SER A 169 11.97 -30.90 9.20
CA SER A 169 11.62 -29.69 9.95
C SER A 169 11.68 -29.83 11.48
N PHE A 170 12.01 -31.01 12.02
CA PHE A 170 12.17 -31.22 13.46
C PHE A 170 13.59 -30.95 13.94
N SER A 171 13.71 -30.59 15.22
CA SER A 171 14.98 -30.20 15.85
C SER A 171 15.96 -31.35 16.07
N ARG A 172 15.49 -32.61 16.05
CA ARG A 172 16.29 -33.82 16.29
C ARG A 172 15.91 -34.94 15.33
N GLY A 173 16.91 -35.67 14.83
CA GLY A 173 16.71 -36.87 14.01
C GLY A 173 17.69 -36.99 12.85
N GLU A 174 17.84 -38.21 12.32
CA GLU A 174 18.71 -38.55 11.19
C GLU A 174 18.32 -37.81 9.89
N TYR A 175 17.03 -37.49 9.75
CA TYR A 175 16.47 -36.82 8.57
C TYR A 175 16.49 -35.29 8.65
N ARG A 176 17.09 -34.71 9.70
CA ARG A 176 17.12 -33.26 9.91
C ARG A 176 17.88 -32.57 8.78
N HIS A 177 17.25 -31.56 8.18
CA HIS A 177 17.91 -30.72 7.18
C HIS A 177 18.10 -29.30 7.73
N PRO A 178 19.33 -28.84 8.00
CA PRO A 178 19.59 -27.56 8.65
C PRO A 178 18.91 -26.36 7.98
N ALA A 179 18.94 -26.29 6.64
CA ALA A 179 18.30 -25.21 5.90
C ALA A 179 16.76 -25.18 6.06
N ILE A 180 16.09 -26.34 6.11
CA ILE A 180 14.62 -26.43 6.24
C ILE A 180 14.20 -26.08 7.65
N PHE A 181 14.94 -26.60 8.63
CA PHE A 181 14.73 -26.23 10.01
C PHE A 181 14.89 -24.72 10.22
N ASN A 182 15.93 -24.12 9.61
CA ASN A 182 16.14 -22.67 9.65
C ASN A 182 15.01 -21.90 8.96
N ARG A 183 14.52 -22.36 7.80
CA ARG A 183 13.36 -21.76 7.11
C ARG A 183 12.14 -21.70 8.01
N LYS A 184 11.78 -22.84 8.62
CA LYS A 184 10.64 -22.91 9.54
C LYS A 184 10.83 -21.97 10.72
N ARG A 185 12.03 -21.94 11.34
CA ARG A 185 12.34 -21.01 12.44
C ARG A 185 12.13 -19.56 12.04
N ILE A 186 12.77 -19.12 10.95
CA ILE A 186 12.67 -17.73 10.46
C ILE A 186 11.22 -17.39 10.14
N TRP A 187 10.49 -18.30 9.47
CA TRP A 187 9.08 -18.11 9.17
C TRP A 187 8.26 -17.86 10.44
N THR A 188 8.40 -18.73 11.45
CA THR A 188 7.70 -18.58 12.73
C THR A 188 8.11 -17.31 13.48
N THR A 189 9.40 -16.94 13.46
CA THR A 189 9.89 -15.68 14.06
C THR A 189 9.28 -14.45 13.38
N CYS A 190 9.06 -14.50 12.07
CA CYS A 190 8.51 -13.38 11.30
C CYS A 190 6.98 -13.35 11.28
N SER A 191 6.27 -14.43 11.62
CA SER A 191 4.80 -14.48 11.62
C SER A 191 4.15 -13.30 12.37
N PRO A 192 4.56 -12.94 13.61
CA PRO A 192 3.96 -11.82 14.33
C PRO A 192 4.17 -10.46 13.64
N LEU A 193 5.27 -10.28 12.90
CA LEU A 193 5.52 -9.05 12.13
C LEU A 193 4.57 -8.94 10.94
N VAL A 194 4.27 -10.06 10.28
CA VAL A 194 3.36 -10.11 9.14
C VAL A 194 1.92 -9.85 9.59
N GLU A 195 1.50 -10.43 10.73
CA GLU A 195 0.20 -10.15 11.35
C GLU A 195 0.08 -8.66 11.69
N ALA A 196 1.07 -8.09 12.37
CA ALA A 196 1.10 -6.67 12.70
C ALA A 196 1.06 -5.78 11.44
N TYR A 197 1.75 -6.15 10.36
CA TYR A 197 1.69 -5.42 9.09
C TYR A 197 0.27 -5.41 8.50
N HIS A 198 -0.42 -6.55 8.50
CA HIS A 198 -1.79 -6.62 7.97
C HIS A 198 -2.78 -5.81 8.81
N GLU A 199 -2.59 -5.77 10.14
CA GLU A 199 -3.38 -4.91 11.02
C GLU A 199 -3.13 -3.42 10.75
N GLU A 200 -1.87 -3.00 10.63
CA GLU A 200 -1.50 -1.62 10.29
C GLU A 200 -2.07 -1.21 8.93
N LYS A 201 -2.00 -2.12 7.95
CA LYS A 201 -2.57 -1.88 6.62
C LYS A 201 -4.09 -1.75 6.66
N ALA A 202 -4.78 -2.60 7.42
CA ALA A 202 -6.23 -2.49 7.58
C ALA A 202 -6.65 -1.17 8.25
N ILE A 203 -5.86 -0.69 9.22
CA ILE A 203 -6.06 0.62 9.85
C ILE A 203 -5.89 1.74 8.80
N GLN A 204 -4.77 1.72 8.06
CA GLN A 204 -4.49 2.71 7.02
C GLN A 204 -5.55 2.72 5.91
N ASP A 205 -5.98 1.55 5.44
CA ASP A 205 -7.04 1.42 4.44
C ASP A 205 -8.37 1.98 4.97
N THR A 206 -8.70 1.73 6.25
CA THR A 206 -9.89 2.30 6.90
C THR A 206 -9.79 3.81 7.03
N GLU A 207 -8.62 4.35 7.41
CA GLU A 207 -8.39 5.79 7.51
C GLU A 207 -8.46 6.48 6.13
N ARG A 208 -8.05 5.79 5.07
CA ARG A 208 -8.14 6.29 3.70
C ARG A 208 -9.58 6.34 3.18
N GLU A 209 -10.42 5.38 3.59
CA GLU A 209 -11.85 5.36 3.26
C GLU A 209 -12.69 6.32 4.12
N ALA A 210 -12.19 6.70 5.30
CA ALA A 210 -12.86 7.66 6.16
C ALA A 210 -12.90 9.06 5.52
N ILE A 211 -14.03 9.74 5.67
CA ILE A 211 -14.15 11.15 5.30
C ILE A 211 -13.15 11.93 6.18
N PRO A 212 -12.19 12.67 5.61
CA PRO A 212 -11.23 13.44 6.39
C PRO A 212 -11.95 14.41 7.33
N GLU A 213 -11.46 14.57 8.55
CA GLU A 213 -12.05 15.46 9.55
C GLU A 213 -12.14 16.90 9.02
N THR A 214 -11.11 17.32 8.29
CA THR A 214 -11.04 18.63 7.60
C THR A 214 -12.03 18.79 6.46
N MET A 215 -12.69 17.74 5.99
CA MET A 215 -13.80 17.82 5.04
C MET A 215 -15.16 17.97 5.74
N ILE A 216 -15.26 17.59 7.02
CA ILE A 216 -16.52 17.65 7.77
C ILE A 216 -16.88 19.12 8.04
N GLY A 217 -17.94 19.59 7.39
CA GLY A 217 -18.37 20.99 7.45
C GLY A 217 -17.35 21.96 6.87
N ALA A 218 -16.51 21.50 5.92
CA ALA A 218 -15.66 22.39 5.15
C ALA A 218 -16.53 23.34 4.33
N VAL A 219 -16.14 24.61 4.29
CA VAL A 219 -16.80 25.58 3.43
C VAL A 219 -16.19 25.44 2.03
N VAL A 220 -17.08 25.26 1.09
CA VAL A 220 -16.88 25.21 -0.35
C VAL A 220 -17.98 26.12 -0.90
N ASP A 221 -17.71 26.88 -1.95
CA ASP A 221 -18.69 27.82 -2.45
C ASP A 221 -19.94 27.07 -2.97
N THR A 222 -21.11 27.66 -2.73
CA THR A 222 -22.43 27.05 -2.98
C THR A 222 -23.07 27.51 -4.28
N GLU A 223 -22.45 28.46 -4.96
CA GLU A 223 -22.87 28.92 -6.29
C GLU A 223 -22.90 27.77 -7.32
N PRO A 224 -23.74 27.89 -8.37
CA PRO A 224 -23.86 26.87 -9.40
C PRO A 224 -22.51 26.61 -10.05
N LYS A 225 -22.19 25.32 -10.22
CA LYS A 225 -20.94 24.90 -10.87
C LYS A 225 -21.19 24.80 -12.37
N PRO A 226 -20.27 25.28 -13.22
CA PRO A 226 -20.34 25.01 -14.64
C PRO A 226 -20.23 23.50 -14.90
N THR A 227 -20.60 23.06 -16.09
CA THR A 227 -20.56 21.64 -16.46
C THR A 227 -19.13 21.11 -16.36
N TYR A 228 -18.90 20.09 -15.52
CA TYR A 228 -17.61 19.41 -15.36
C TYR A 228 -17.79 17.89 -15.46
N ARG A 229 -16.75 17.18 -15.89
CA ARG A 229 -16.72 15.72 -15.99
C ARG A 229 -16.33 15.09 -14.66
N THR A 230 -15.20 15.50 -14.10
CA THR A 230 -14.69 14.99 -12.84
C THR A 230 -14.24 16.12 -11.93
N CYS A 231 -14.21 15.83 -10.62
CA CYS A 231 -13.72 16.72 -9.60
C CYS A 231 -12.65 15.97 -8.80
N GLN A 232 -11.42 16.45 -8.86
CA GLN A 232 -10.31 15.93 -8.07
C GLN A 232 -10.16 16.75 -6.80
N VAL A 233 -9.85 16.08 -5.69
CA VAL A 233 -9.68 16.71 -4.37
C VAL A 233 -8.23 16.53 -3.92
N ALA A 234 -7.51 17.63 -3.76
CA ALA A 234 -6.15 17.69 -3.28
C ALA A 234 -6.12 18.23 -1.84
N LEU A 235 -6.16 17.36 -0.84
CA LEU A 235 -6.13 17.74 0.58
C LEU A 235 -4.71 17.87 1.12
N PHE A 236 -4.44 18.96 1.82
CA PHE A 236 -3.17 19.24 2.49
C PHE A 236 -3.17 18.80 3.96
N LEU A 237 -4.36 18.72 4.57
CA LEU A 237 -4.56 18.35 5.97
C LEU A 237 -5.77 17.43 6.08
N HIS A 238 -5.64 16.30 6.78
CA HIS A 238 -6.73 15.34 6.97
C HIS A 238 -7.38 15.43 8.36
N LYS A 239 -6.57 15.64 9.41
CA LYS A 239 -7.00 15.83 10.81
C LYS A 239 -6.44 17.13 11.35
N PHE A 240 -7.17 17.82 12.23
CA PHE A 240 -6.70 19.11 12.76
C PHE A 240 -5.47 18.94 13.67
N ASP A 241 -5.37 17.82 14.38
CA ASP A 241 -4.26 17.52 15.28
C ASP A 241 -2.94 17.26 14.55
N ASP A 242 -2.97 16.96 13.24
CA ASP A 242 -1.78 16.69 12.44
C ASP A 242 -1.09 17.96 11.94
N LEU A 243 -1.66 19.15 12.16
CA LEU A 243 -1.18 20.42 11.59
C LEU A 243 0.30 20.70 11.88
N ASP A 244 0.77 20.34 13.08
CA ASP A 244 2.15 20.57 13.53
C ASP A 244 3.15 19.53 13.01
N HIS A 245 2.67 18.44 12.41
CA HIS A 245 3.47 17.29 12.02
C HIS A 245 3.42 17.03 10.51
N VAL A 246 2.37 17.51 9.83
CA VAL A 246 2.22 17.40 8.39
C VAL A 246 3.19 18.34 7.69
N HIS A 247 3.81 17.85 6.62
CA HIS A 247 4.64 18.63 5.72
C HIS A 247 4.08 18.44 4.30
N PRO A 248 3.01 19.15 3.95
CA PRO A 248 2.34 18.92 2.68
C PRO A 248 3.23 19.33 1.51
N LYS A 249 3.04 18.66 0.38
CA LYS A 249 3.55 19.05 -0.92
C LYS A 249 2.43 19.11 -1.94
N ILE A 250 2.54 20.04 -2.86
CA ILE A 250 1.67 20.16 -4.04
C ILE A 250 2.47 19.69 -5.23
N VAL A 251 1.89 18.79 -6.01
CA VAL A 251 2.43 18.31 -7.27
C VAL A 251 1.56 18.82 -8.40
N ILE A 252 2.17 19.47 -9.38
CA ILE A 252 1.51 20.12 -10.50
C ILE A 252 1.97 19.39 -11.76
N GLU A 253 1.02 18.89 -12.53
CA GLU A 253 1.29 18.20 -13.78
C GLU A 253 0.87 19.09 -14.95
N TRP A 254 1.75 19.15 -15.95
CA TRP A 254 1.56 19.90 -17.19
C TRP A 254 1.58 18.94 -18.38
N THR A 255 0.77 19.22 -19.38
CA THR A 255 0.90 18.54 -20.68
C THR A 255 2.18 18.98 -21.37
N ARG A 256 2.55 18.27 -22.45
CA ARG A 256 3.70 18.65 -23.29
C ARG A 256 3.56 20.02 -23.96
N ASN A 257 2.33 20.49 -24.12
CA ASN A 257 2.01 21.79 -24.68
C ASN A 257 1.97 22.89 -23.60
N LEU A 258 2.47 22.59 -22.40
CA LEU A 258 2.45 23.48 -21.24
C LEU A 258 1.04 23.86 -20.76
N GLU A 259 0.02 23.05 -21.09
CA GLU A 259 -1.32 23.22 -20.55
C GLU A 259 -1.40 22.60 -19.16
N PHE A 260 -2.09 23.26 -18.24
CA PHE A 260 -2.30 22.76 -16.89
C PHE A 260 -3.18 21.49 -16.88
N LYS A 261 -2.68 20.39 -16.30
CA LYS A 261 -3.32 19.06 -16.36
C LYS A 261 -3.90 18.59 -15.03
N ALA A 262 -3.15 18.72 -13.93
CA ALA A 262 -3.61 18.24 -12.63
C ALA A 262 -2.85 18.90 -11.46
N ILE A 263 -3.53 19.02 -10.32
CA ILE A 263 -2.88 19.25 -9.01
C ILE A 263 -3.16 18.03 -8.12
N LYS A 264 -2.11 17.54 -7.49
CA LYS A 264 -2.16 16.48 -6.46
C LYS A 264 -1.55 17.03 -5.17
N ALA A 265 -2.07 16.56 -4.04
CA ALA A 265 -1.48 16.81 -2.73
C ALA A 265 -0.88 15.52 -2.16
N GLY A 266 0.20 15.65 -1.39
CA GLY A 266 0.78 14.55 -0.63
C GLY A 266 1.55 15.05 0.59
N ASN A 267 2.06 14.14 1.42
CA ASN A 267 2.90 14.48 2.57
C ASN A 267 4.36 14.08 2.29
N CYS A 268 5.34 14.77 2.88
CA CYS A 268 6.75 14.41 2.81
C CYS A 268 6.97 12.97 3.27
N GLY A 269 7.45 12.10 2.37
CA GLY A 269 7.62 10.65 2.61
C GLY A 269 6.82 9.78 1.63
N PHE A 270 5.76 10.31 1.02
CA PHE A 270 5.03 9.64 -0.06
C PHE A 270 5.62 10.01 -1.42
N VAL A 271 6.28 9.05 -2.06
CA VAL A 271 6.56 9.11 -3.51
C VAL A 271 5.37 8.47 -4.20
N CYS A 272 4.37 9.27 -4.60
CA CYS A 272 3.37 8.82 -5.55
C CYS A 272 4.12 8.56 -6.87
N LYS A 273 4.42 7.29 -7.16
CA LYS A 273 4.98 6.87 -8.44
C LYS A 273 4.00 5.96 -9.13
N GLU A 274 3.04 6.59 -9.81
CA GLU A 274 2.51 6.10 -11.08
C GLU A 274 2.31 7.30 -12.03
N SER A 275 3.39 8.02 -12.36
CA SER A 275 3.41 8.74 -13.64
C SER A 275 3.79 7.75 -14.74
N MET A 276 2.78 7.07 -15.28
CA MET A 276 2.89 6.42 -16.60
C MET A 276 2.56 7.48 -17.66
N GLY A 277 3.49 8.41 -17.95
CA GLY A 277 3.23 9.42 -18.98
C GLY A 277 4.32 10.47 -19.08
N LEU A 278 4.51 10.98 -20.30
CA LEU A 278 5.56 11.91 -20.72
C LEU A 278 5.26 13.38 -20.35
N ASP A 279 4.74 13.60 -19.14
CA ASP A 279 4.26 14.89 -18.62
C ASP A 279 5.35 15.61 -17.81
N LEU A 280 5.28 16.94 -17.75
CA LEU A 280 6.16 17.78 -16.94
C LEU A 280 5.58 17.89 -15.52
N GLU A 281 6.35 17.51 -14.51
CA GLU A 281 5.93 17.50 -13.10
C GLU A 281 6.72 18.53 -12.30
N HIS A 282 6.02 19.44 -11.63
CA HIS A 282 6.59 20.40 -10.68
C HIS A 282 6.10 20.10 -9.26
N GLN A 283 6.95 20.35 -8.27
CA GLN A 283 6.63 20.11 -6.86
C GLN A 283 6.95 21.34 -6.03
N VAL A 284 6.03 21.69 -5.13
CA VAL A 284 6.25 22.74 -4.11
C VAL A 284 5.97 22.17 -2.72
N PHE A 285 6.87 22.46 -1.79
CA PHE A 285 6.79 22.02 -0.40
C PHE A 285 6.36 23.19 0.48
N PHE A 286 5.45 22.92 1.40
CA PHE A 286 5.04 23.92 2.39
C PHE A 286 6.24 24.30 3.28
N PRO A 287 6.37 25.57 3.69
CA PRO A 287 7.40 26.01 4.62
C PRO A 287 7.22 25.39 6.02
N GLU A 288 8.31 25.17 6.74
CA GLU A 288 8.30 24.56 8.10
C GLU A 288 7.41 25.30 9.11
N SER A 289 7.25 26.62 8.93
CA SER A 289 6.50 27.47 9.84
C SER A 289 5.48 28.38 9.15
N GLY A 290 5.01 28.00 7.95
CA GLY A 290 4.00 28.77 7.22
C GLY A 290 2.98 27.87 6.53
N TRP A 291 1.90 28.49 6.05
CA TRP A 291 0.82 27.80 5.37
C TRP A 291 0.47 28.47 4.04
N LEU A 292 -0.33 27.79 3.23
CA LEU A 292 -0.81 28.33 1.96
C LEU A 292 -1.77 29.50 2.22
N ALA A 293 -1.46 30.66 1.65
CA ALA A 293 -2.26 31.87 1.81
C ALA A 293 -3.35 32.02 0.74
N GLY A 294 -3.16 31.40 -0.43
CA GLY A 294 -4.06 31.51 -1.58
C GLY A 294 -3.51 30.76 -2.78
N VAL A 295 -4.15 30.96 -3.94
CA VAL A 295 -3.70 30.44 -5.25
C VAL A 295 -3.90 31.52 -6.30
N SER A 296 -2.85 31.90 -7.02
CA SER A 296 -2.94 32.77 -8.19
C SER A 296 -2.92 31.93 -9.46
N ILE A 297 -3.85 32.19 -10.36
CA ILE A 297 -4.05 31.44 -11.61
C ILE A 297 -3.85 32.44 -12.75
N ARG A 298 -2.95 32.12 -13.67
CA ARG A 298 -2.72 32.88 -14.90
C ARG A 298 -3.36 32.14 -16.06
N ILE A 299 -4.08 32.89 -16.89
CA ILE A 299 -4.74 32.38 -18.07
C ILE A 299 -4.25 33.06 -19.33
N PHE A 300 -4.31 32.32 -20.42
CA PHE A 300 -4.07 32.80 -21.77
C PHE A 300 -5.34 32.63 -22.58
N HIS A 301 -5.63 33.65 -23.39
CA HIS A 301 -6.73 33.67 -24.34
C HIS A 301 -6.14 33.52 -25.74
N ASP A 302 -6.49 32.46 -26.45
CA ASP A 302 -6.15 32.31 -27.86
C ASP A 302 -7.00 33.30 -28.66
N GLN A 303 -6.38 34.35 -29.22
CA GLN A 303 -7.08 35.30 -30.09
C GLN A 303 -7.08 34.75 -31.51
N PRO A 304 -8.22 34.79 -32.24
CA PRO A 304 -8.23 34.47 -33.66
C PRO A 304 -7.37 35.49 -34.43
N ASP A 305 -6.72 35.03 -35.51
CA ASP A 305 -5.90 35.89 -36.39
C ASP A 305 -6.69 37.13 -36.84
N ASP A 306 -6.05 38.30 -36.77
CA ASP A 306 -6.57 39.70 -36.89
C ASP A 306 -7.40 40.07 -38.16
N ASP A 307 -7.84 39.12 -38.98
CA ASP A 307 -8.38 39.40 -40.32
C ASP A 307 -9.92 39.38 -40.45
N GLU A 308 -10.69 39.00 -39.42
CA GLU A 308 -12.17 38.99 -39.51
C GLU A 308 -12.84 39.79 -38.37
N GLU A 309 -13.42 40.94 -38.75
CA GLU A 309 -14.04 41.98 -37.92
C GLU A 309 -15.40 41.57 -37.28
N GLU A 310 -15.66 40.28 -37.09
CA GLU A 310 -16.92 39.78 -36.52
C GLU A 310 -16.66 38.79 -35.37
N ASP A 311 -17.12 39.18 -34.17
CA ASP A 311 -17.19 38.42 -32.91
C ASP A 311 -15.86 38.12 -32.17
N LEU A 312 -15.47 39.07 -31.30
CA LEU A 312 -14.35 39.08 -30.33
C LEU A 312 -14.39 37.98 -29.24
N PHE A 313 -14.62 36.71 -29.58
CA PHE A 313 -14.52 35.62 -28.60
C PHE A 313 -13.18 34.90 -28.73
N PRO A 314 -12.41 34.70 -27.63
CA PRO A 314 -11.24 33.84 -27.69
C PRO A 314 -11.67 32.40 -27.99
N GLU A 315 -11.03 31.75 -28.97
CA GLU A 315 -11.37 30.37 -29.37
C GLU A 315 -11.13 29.36 -28.23
N GLN A 316 -10.16 29.66 -27.36
CA GLN A 316 -9.84 28.83 -26.20
C GLN A 316 -9.20 29.65 -25.08
N THR A 317 -9.75 29.54 -23.87
CA THR A 317 -9.09 30.00 -22.63
C THR A 317 -8.39 28.82 -21.97
N ILE A 318 -7.12 28.97 -21.63
CA ILE A 318 -6.32 27.92 -20.96
C ILE A 318 -5.57 28.46 -19.75
N ILE A 319 -5.41 27.62 -18.72
CA ILE A 319 -4.56 27.93 -17.57
C ILE A 319 -3.10 27.63 -17.95
N THR A 320 -2.29 28.68 -18.00
CA THR A 320 -0.87 28.61 -18.40
C THR A 320 0.08 28.78 -17.23
N GLY A 321 -0.38 29.30 -16.09
CA GLY A 321 0.46 29.51 -14.93
C GLY A 321 -0.29 29.40 -13.60
N ILE A 322 0.40 28.90 -12.57
CA ILE A 322 -0.13 28.82 -11.21
C ILE A 322 0.96 29.23 -10.23
N TYR A 323 0.61 30.12 -9.31
CA TYR A 323 1.45 30.57 -8.22
C TYR A 323 0.81 30.29 -6.86
N PHE A 324 1.57 29.68 -5.96
CA PHE A 324 1.15 29.36 -4.59
C PHE A 324 1.81 30.34 -3.60
N PRO A 325 1.14 31.43 -3.20
CA PRO A 325 1.65 32.30 -2.17
C PRO A 325 1.65 31.58 -0.81
N PHE A 326 2.82 31.54 -0.19
CA PHE A 326 3.01 31.14 1.19
C PHE A 326 3.35 32.36 2.02
N SER A 327 3.04 32.31 3.32
CA SER A 327 3.43 33.36 4.26
C SER A 327 4.95 33.48 4.44
N GLN A 328 5.67 32.39 4.17
CA GLN A 328 7.13 32.28 4.23
C GLN A 328 7.63 31.61 2.95
N PRO A 329 8.89 31.83 2.55
CA PRO A 329 9.47 31.17 1.39
C PRO A 329 9.33 29.64 1.48
N PRO A 330 8.83 28.97 0.43
CA PRO A 330 8.66 27.52 0.43
C PRO A 330 10.01 26.80 0.51
N VAL A 331 10.01 25.57 1.01
CA VAL A 331 11.22 24.74 1.04
C VAL A 331 11.59 24.37 -0.40
N GLY A 332 12.78 24.77 -0.85
CA GLY A 332 13.29 24.44 -2.20
C GLY A 332 13.14 25.53 -3.26
N GLY A 333 12.69 26.74 -2.91
CA GLY A 333 12.95 27.95 -3.72
C GLY A 333 11.72 28.71 -4.20
N HIS A 334 11.02 28.22 -5.23
CA HIS A 334 9.95 28.96 -5.91
C HIS A 334 8.62 28.19 -5.90
N ALA A 335 7.53 28.95 -5.88
CA ALA A 335 6.16 28.46 -5.88
C ALA A 335 5.36 28.93 -7.11
N ASP A 336 6.06 29.46 -8.12
CA ASP A 336 5.51 30.01 -9.35
C ASP A 336 5.84 29.07 -10.52
N PHE A 337 4.82 28.57 -11.21
CA PHE A 337 4.97 27.54 -12.24
C PHE A 337 4.18 27.90 -13.50
N GLY A 338 4.69 27.46 -14.64
CA GLY A 338 4.11 27.72 -15.96
C GLY A 338 4.61 29.02 -16.58
N ASP A 339 3.83 29.57 -17.50
CA ASP A 339 4.17 30.77 -18.26
C ASP A 339 4.03 32.04 -17.38
N PRO A 340 5.08 32.89 -17.26
CA PRO A 340 5.01 34.15 -16.52
C PRO A 340 4.11 35.21 -17.16
N ASP A 341 3.91 35.20 -18.48
CA ASP A 341 3.32 36.28 -19.27
C ASP A 341 1.84 36.02 -19.65
N GLY A 342 1.04 35.55 -18.69
CA GLY A 342 -0.40 35.32 -18.90
C GLY A 342 -1.19 36.61 -19.18
N HIS A 343 -2.26 36.52 -19.98
CA HIS A 343 -3.13 37.65 -20.34
C HIS A 343 -3.93 38.20 -19.16
N ALA A 344 -4.37 37.32 -18.24
CA ALA A 344 -5.07 37.71 -17.02
C ALA A 344 -4.61 36.88 -15.81
N THR A 345 -4.70 37.46 -14.62
CA THR A 345 -4.36 36.80 -13.34
C THR A 345 -5.54 36.84 -12.38
N HIS A 346 -6.04 35.67 -12.00
CA HIS A 346 -7.08 35.49 -10.99
C HIS A 346 -6.48 35.08 -9.66
N ARG A 347 -7.01 35.62 -8.56
CA ARG A 347 -6.48 35.44 -7.21
C ARG A 347 -7.52 34.81 -6.30
N LEU A 348 -7.25 33.58 -5.83
CA LEU A 348 -8.07 32.82 -4.90
C LEU A 348 -7.58 32.86 -3.45
N ALA A 349 -8.36 33.42 -2.53
CA ALA A 349 -7.99 33.52 -1.11
C ALA A 349 -9.11 33.02 -0.19
N PRO A 350 -8.77 32.51 1.00
CA PRO A 350 -9.75 32.02 1.95
C PRO A 350 -10.56 33.19 2.54
N ARG A 351 -11.76 32.88 3.05
CA ARG A 351 -12.58 33.81 3.83
C ARG A 351 -11.81 34.33 5.04
N SER A 352 -12.14 35.54 5.47
CA SER A 352 -11.64 36.06 6.74
C SER A 352 -12.00 35.11 7.90
N GLY A 353 -10.99 34.70 8.67
CA GLY A 353 -11.15 33.73 9.75
C GLY A 353 -11.12 32.25 9.33
N TYR A 354 -10.85 31.97 8.06
CA TYR A 354 -10.71 30.61 7.50
C TYR A 354 -9.30 30.35 7.00
N PHE A 355 -8.98 29.08 6.81
CA PHE A 355 -7.73 28.63 6.20
C PHE A 355 -7.95 27.51 5.21
N ILE A 356 -7.03 27.38 4.24
CA ILE A 356 -7.11 26.39 3.17
C ILE A 356 -6.68 25.03 3.70
N VAL A 357 -7.53 24.01 3.59
CA VAL A 357 -7.22 22.61 3.93
C VAL A 357 -7.01 21.74 2.68
N GLY A 358 -7.38 22.25 1.51
CA GLY A 358 -7.19 21.58 0.23
C GLY A 358 -7.73 22.38 -0.94
N LEU A 359 -7.66 21.78 -2.13
CA LEU A 359 -8.18 22.33 -3.38
C LEU A 359 -9.11 21.32 -4.04
N LYS A 360 -10.14 21.82 -4.71
CA LYS A 360 -10.89 21.07 -5.72
C LYS A 360 -10.46 21.55 -7.09
N VAL A 361 -10.26 20.60 -7.99
CA VAL A 361 -9.88 20.86 -9.38
C VAL A 361 -10.88 20.15 -10.28
N TYR A 362 -11.42 20.89 -11.24
CA TYR A 362 -12.50 20.44 -12.11
C TYR A 362 -11.99 20.32 -13.54
N ASP A 363 -12.33 19.22 -14.21
CA ASP A 363 -12.01 19.00 -15.61
C ASP A 363 -13.25 18.91 -16.50
N ASP A 364 -13.08 19.22 -17.79
CA ASP A 364 -14.09 19.05 -18.82
C ASP A 364 -14.09 17.63 -19.41
N GLU A 365 -14.94 17.39 -20.42
CA GLU A 365 -14.99 16.11 -21.12
C GLU A 365 -13.66 15.74 -21.81
N GLY A 366 -12.91 16.76 -22.25
CA GLY A 366 -11.59 16.66 -22.85
C GLY A 366 -10.44 16.42 -21.87
N GLY A 367 -10.71 16.45 -20.56
CA GLY A 367 -9.70 16.31 -19.50
C GLY A 367 -8.85 17.56 -19.30
N ARG A 368 -9.31 18.73 -19.75
CA ARG A 368 -8.70 20.03 -19.49
C ARG A 368 -9.23 20.61 -18.20
N ILE A 369 -8.37 21.22 -17.40
CA ILE A 369 -8.80 21.85 -16.16
C ILE A 369 -9.54 23.15 -16.46
N THR A 370 -10.79 23.23 -16.02
CA THR A 370 -11.67 24.39 -16.23
C THR A 370 -11.95 25.18 -14.95
N GLY A 371 -11.61 24.64 -13.77
CA GLY A 371 -11.83 25.36 -12.53
C GLY A 371 -11.00 24.87 -11.36
N ILE A 372 -10.77 25.80 -10.43
CA ILE A 372 -10.07 25.55 -9.17
C ILE A 372 -10.86 26.23 -8.05
N GLU A 373 -11.10 25.51 -6.96
CA GLU A 373 -11.85 26.00 -5.81
C GLU A 373 -11.13 25.66 -4.50
N LEU A 374 -11.15 26.60 -3.55
CA LEU A 374 -10.55 26.40 -2.24
C LEU A 374 -11.45 25.55 -1.34
N ILE A 375 -10.87 24.57 -0.66
CA ILE A 375 -11.51 23.88 0.47
C ILE A 375 -10.98 24.54 1.74
N GLN A 376 -11.88 25.09 2.54
CA GLN A 376 -11.50 25.90 3.69
C GLN A 376 -12.24 25.53 4.98
N GLN A 377 -11.58 25.71 6.12
CA GLN A 377 -12.10 25.46 7.46
C GLN A 377 -11.95 26.69 8.36
N PRO A 378 -12.84 26.91 9.34
CA PRO A 378 -12.69 28.00 10.30
C PRO A 378 -11.45 27.80 11.17
N LEU A 379 -10.69 28.86 11.41
CA LEU A 379 -9.55 28.86 12.34
C LEU A 379 -9.97 28.43 13.77
N ALA A 380 -11.23 28.66 14.15
CA ALA A 380 -11.77 28.27 15.45
C ALA A 380 -11.80 26.75 15.71
N LYS A 381 -11.69 25.90 14.67
CA LYS A 381 -11.63 24.44 14.83
C LYS A 381 -10.27 23.93 15.30
N LEU A 382 -9.23 24.76 15.21
CA LEU A 382 -7.89 24.40 15.69
C LEU A 382 -7.88 24.43 17.22
N ARG A 383 -7.62 23.27 17.85
CA ARG A 383 -7.59 23.14 19.31
C ARG A 383 -6.27 23.67 19.87
N GLY A 384 -6.25 24.96 20.17
CA GLY A 384 -5.14 25.62 20.84
C GLY A 384 -4.15 26.29 19.87
N PRO A 385 -3.51 27.40 20.28
CA PRO A 385 -2.57 28.12 19.43
C PRO A 385 -1.23 27.40 19.38
N THR A 386 -1.01 26.55 18.37
CA THR A 386 0.33 26.07 18.06
C THR A 386 1.10 27.21 17.41
N ARG A 387 1.92 27.85 18.25
CA ARG A 387 2.68 29.09 18.04
C ARG A 387 3.71 28.98 16.90
N ARG A 388 3.27 28.96 15.63
CA ARG A 388 4.04 29.41 14.45
C ARG A 388 3.18 29.50 13.19
N ALA A 389 2.35 28.49 12.90
CA ALA A 389 1.47 28.50 11.72
C ALA A 389 0.39 29.60 11.78
N MET A 390 -0.18 29.86 12.97
CA MET A 390 -1.31 30.80 13.13
C MET A 390 -0.98 32.28 12.92
N VAL A 391 0.24 32.73 13.27
CA VAL A 391 0.64 34.14 13.12
C VAL A 391 0.58 34.55 11.65
N ASP A 392 0.80 33.59 10.76
CA ASP A 392 0.85 33.79 9.32
C ASP A 392 -0.51 33.57 8.64
N MET A 393 -1.34 32.65 9.16
CA MET A 393 -2.70 32.39 8.63
C MET A 393 -3.66 33.58 8.81
N VAL A 394 -3.48 34.37 9.88
CA VAL A 394 -4.28 35.57 10.17
C VAL A 394 -3.69 36.83 9.53
N SER A 395 -2.40 36.81 9.17
CA SER A 395 -1.66 37.95 8.62
C SER A 395 -1.61 37.98 7.10
N ALA A 396 -2.52 37.29 6.39
CA ALA A 396 -2.65 37.36 4.95
C ALA A 396 -3.16 38.75 4.48
N GLY A 397 -2.44 39.81 4.83
CA GLY A 397 -2.41 41.10 4.14
C GLY A 397 -1.60 41.04 2.84
N ILE A 398 -1.43 39.84 2.26
CA ILE A 398 -0.79 39.68 0.94
C ILE A 398 -1.74 40.22 -0.13
N TRP A 399 -3.05 40.05 0.03
CA TRP A 399 -4.06 40.49 -0.94
C TRP A 399 -5.09 41.42 -0.30
N SER A 400 -5.51 42.47 -1.01
CA SER A 400 -6.57 43.38 -0.54
C SER A 400 -7.92 42.68 -0.59
N ALA A 401 -8.73 42.86 0.47
CA ALA A 401 -10.02 42.19 0.65
C ALA A 401 -11.07 42.51 -0.44
N GLU A 402 -10.84 43.50 -1.28
CA GLU A 402 -11.81 43.98 -2.28
C GLU A 402 -11.82 43.17 -3.59
N ASN A 403 -10.80 42.33 -3.85
CA ASN A 403 -10.65 41.60 -5.14
C ASN A 403 -10.38 40.09 -5.03
N THR A 404 -10.71 39.46 -3.89
CA THR A 404 -10.39 38.04 -3.67
C THR A 404 -11.60 37.14 -3.89
N LYS A 405 -11.49 36.20 -4.85
CA LYS A 405 -12.49 35.14 -5.08
C LYS A 405 -12.11 33.88 -4.29
N GLU A 406 -13.05 32.98 -4.08
CA GLU A 406 -12.79 31.67 -3.43
C GLU A 406 -12.64 30.52 -4.43
N LYS A 407 -12.98 30.80 -5.69
CA LYS A 407 -12.92 29.87 -6.81
C LYS A 407 -12.63 30.62 -8.11
N TYR A 408 -12.22 29.86 -9.10
CA TYR A 408 -12.02 30.29 -10.47
C TYR A 408 -12.67 29.28 -11.42
N TRP A 409 -13.36 29.77 -12.44
CA TRP A 409 -13.89 29.00 -13.55
C TRP A 409 -13.51 29.67 -14.85
N ILE A 410 -13.20 28.87 -15.87
CA ILE A 410 -13.15 29.34 -17.24
C ILE A 410 -14.60 29.57 -17.70
N GLY A 411 -14.96 30.83 -17.98
CA GLY A 411 -16.26 31.21 -18.56
C GLY A 411 -17.30 31.84 -17.61
N ASP A 412 -17.08 31.85 -16.29
CA ASP A 412 -17.90 32.64 -15.34
C ASP A 412 -17.07 33.85 -14.88
N ASP A 413 -17.63 35.05 -15.06
CA ASP A 413 -17.07 36.37 -14.77
C ASP A 413 -16.16 37.01 -15.84
N GLU A 414 -16.42 36.74 -17.11
CA GLU A 414 -16.04 37.70 -18.15
C GLU A 414 -17.19 38.70 -18.36
N GLU A 415 -17.38 39.63 -17.40
CA GLU A 415 -17.95 40.94 -17.76
C GLU A 415 -16.90 41.63 -18.64
N TRP A 416 -17.04 41.46 -19.96
CA TRP A 416 -16.31 42.22 -20.98
C TRP A 416 -16.84 43.65 -21.09
#